data_AF-A0A248YU23-F1
#
_entry.id   AF-A0A248YU23-F1
#
_cell.length_a   1.000
_cell.length_b   1.000
_cell.length_c   1.000
_cell.angle_alpha   90.00
_cell.angle_beta   90.00
_cell.angle_gamma   90.00
#
_symmetry.space_group_name_H-M   'P 1'
#
loop_
_entity.id
_entity.type
_entity.pdbx_description
1 polymer ?
#
loop_
_entity_poly.entity_id
_entity_poly.type
_entity_poly.pdbx_seq_one_letter_code
_entity_poly.pdbx_strand_id
1 'polypeptide(L)'
;METLTFSYYLLMKRKDPEGPPVNVMAVARGDGPMQAVCWGYRNNRWEFRPEVAVAQLYEDWNPKGHRLVDRATAERTAAGFTDVPLPTEEELTEICRTAPRRRNRRT
;
A
#
# COMPACT_ATOMS: atom_id res chain seq x y z
N MET A 1 4.68 -15.75 16.62
CA MET A 1 4.24 -15.50 15.24
C MET A 1 4.89 -14.20 14.81
N GLU A 2 5.64 -14.17 13.71
CA GLU A 2 6.38 -12.95 13.34
C GLU A 2 5.45 -11.93 12.67
N THR A 3 5.42 -10.71 13.19
CA THR A 3 4.70 -9.58 12.59
C THR A 3 5.61 -8.94 11.52
N LEU A 4 5.05 -8.67 10.33
CA LEU A 4 5.79 -7.95 9.30
C LEU A 4 5.90 -6.47 9.69
N THR A 5 7.03 -5.84 9.39
CA THR A 5 7.17 -4.38 9.49
C THR A 5 6.85 -3.73 8.15
N PHE A 6 6.30 -2.52 8.16
CA PHE A 6 5.85 -1.86 6.93
C PHE A 6 6.52 -0.49 6.70
N SER A 7 6.81 -0.19 5.44
CA SER A 7 7.07 1.16 4.96
C SER A 7 5.78 1.76 4.41
N TYR A 8 5.54 3.04 4.68
CA TYR A 8 4.28 3.70 4.30
C TYR A 8 4.54 4.72 3.21
N TYR A 9 3.75 4.65 2.13
CA TYR A 9 3.88 5.50 0.97
C TYR A 9 2.56 6.23 0.73
N LEU A 10 2.64 7.54 0.53
CA LEU A 10 1.56 8.32 -0.06
C LEU A 10 1.65 8.17 -1.57
N LEU A 11 0.54 7.81 -2.22
CA LEU A 11 0.47 7.77 -3.68
C LEU A 11 0.03 9.13 -4.20
N MET A 12 0.76 9.67 -5.16
CA MET A 12 0.56 11.02 -5.71
C MET A 12 0.02 10.94 -7.14
N LYS A 13 -0.69 11.99 -7.58
CA LYS A 13 -1.08 12.10 -9.00
C LYS A 13 0.18 12.37 -9.82
N ARG A 14 0.42 11.58 -10.87
CA ARG A 14 1.57 11.79 -11.77
C ARG A 14 1.64 13.20 -12.37
N LYS A 15 0.49 13.79 -12.70
CA LYS A 15 0.40 15.15 -13.27
C LYS A 15 0.47 16.26 -12.20
N ASP A 16 0.37 15.90 -10.93
CA ASP A 16 0.34 16.83 -9.80
C ASP A 16 0.99 16.17 -8.56
N PRO A 17 2.32 16.00 -8.57
CA PRO A 17 3.03 15.28 -7.52
C PRO A 17 3.14 16.05 -6.20
N GLU A 18 2.89 17.37 -6.21
CA GLU A 18 2.87 18.22 -5.01
C GLU A 18 1.45 18.46 -4.47
N GLY A 19 0.42 18.03 -5.22
CA GLY A 19 -0.97 18.10 -4.82
C GLY A 19 -1.36 17.09 -3.74
N PRO A 20 -2.66 16.97 -3.43
CA PRO A 20 -3.12 16.04 -2.41
C PRO A 20 -2.86 14.58 -2.82
N PRO A 21 -2.43 13.73 -1.87
CA PRO A 21 -2.25 12.31 -2.12
C PRO A 21 -3.60 11.65 -2.47
N VAL A 22 -3.54 10.65 -3.34
CA VAL A 22 -4.70 9.90 -3.83
C VAL A 22 -4.84 8.52 -3.21
N ASN A 23 -3.88 8.09 -2.38
CA ASN A 23 -3.99 6.87 -1.61
C ASN A 23 -2.84 6.79 -0.58
N VAL A 24 -2.93 5.80 0.31
CA VAL A 24 -1.86 5.33 1.19
C VAL A 24 -1.60 3.87 0.88
N MET A 25 -0.33 3.50 0.83
CA MET A 25 0.13 2.15 0.58
C MET A 25 1.12 1.74 1.67
N ALA A 26 0.84 0.65 2.38
CA ALA A 26 1.76 0.01 3.30
C ALA A 26 2.46 -1.15 2.59
N VAL A 27 3.78 -1.16 2.57
CA VAL A 27 4.60 -2.18 1.89
C VAL A 27 5.44 -2.91 2.94
N ALA A 28 5.30 -4.23 3.01
CA ALA A 28 6.06 -5.03 3.96
C ALA A 28 7.57 -4.96 3.65
N ARG A 29 8.39 -4.81 4.68
CA ARG A 29 9.84 -4.85 4.58
C ARG A 29 10.32 -6.31 4.61
N GLY A 30 11.23 -6.65 3.71
CA GLY A 30 11.91 -7.94 3.69
C GLY A 30 12.27 -8.40 2.28
N ASP A 31 13.05 -9.47 2.19
CA ASP A 31 13.59 -10.02 0.92
C ASP A 31 12.61 -10.96 0.21
N GLY A 32 11.40 -11.13 0.76
CA GLY A 32 10.36 -11.98 0.19
C GLY A 32 9.62 -11.34 -1.00
N PRO A 33 8.61 -12.03 -1.54
CA PRO A 33 7.72 -11.44 -2.54
C PRO A 33 7.14 -10.12 -2.05
N MET A 34 7.01 -9.14 -2.95
CA MET A 34 6.39 -7.86 -2.67
C MET A 34 5.02 -8.08 -2.02
N GLN A 35 4.83 -7.52 -0.83
CA GLN A 35 3.57 -7.56 -0.09
C GLN A 35 3.17 -6.12 0.18
N ALA A 36 2.01 -5.71 -0.32
CA ALA A 36 1.53 -4.36 -0.15
C ALA A 36 0.03 -4.35 0.10
N VAL A 37 -0.40 -3.40 0.92
CA VAL A 37 -1.78 -3.14 1.25
C VAL A 37 -2.09 -1.69 0.95
N CYS A 38 -3.17 -1.40 0.22
CA CYS A 38 -3.62 -0.03 -0.03
C CYS A 38 -5.14 0.07 0.10
N TRP A 39 -5.64 1.30 0.15
CA TRP A 39 -7.07 1.53 0.20
C TRP A 39 -7.75 1.16 -1.13
N GLY A 40 -8.72 0.25 -1.08
CA GLY A 40 -9.53 -0.14 -2.22
C GLY A 40 -10.82 0.66 -2.29
N TYR A 41 -10.83 1.74 -3.10
CA TYR A 41 -12.00 2.61 -3.27
C TYR A 41 -13.30 1.89 -3.66
N ARG A 42 -13.21 0.80 -4.42
CA ARG A 42 -14.39 0.05 -4.88
C ARG A 42 -15.08 -0.72 -3.75
N ASN A 43 -14.30 -1.27 -2.83
CA ASN A 43 -14.80 -2.16 -1.77
C ASN A 43 -14.76 -1.49 -0.39
N ASN A 44 -14.34 -0.23 -0.32
CA ASN A 44 -14.23 0.58 0.90
C ASN A 44 -13.48 -0.16 2.03
N ARG A 45 -12.35 -0.79 1.68
CA ARG A 45 -11.52 -1.56 2.62
C ARG A 45 -10.05 -1.54 2.23
N TRP A 46 -9.19 -1.87 3.18
CA TRP A 46 -7.77 -2.13 2.93
C TRP A 46 -7.60 -3.47 2.21
N GLU A 47 -6.86 -3.47 1.11
CA GLU A 47 -6.72 -4.62 0.23
C GLU A 47 -5.26 -4.96 -0.03
N PHE A 48 -4.96 -6.26 -0.10
CA PHE A 48 -3.69 -6.75 -0.60
C PHE A 48 -3.56 -6.47 -2.11
N ARG A 49 -2.61 -5.60 -2.49
CA ARG A 49 -2.41 -5.06 -3.85
C ARG A 49 -0.91 -4.94 -4.19
N PRO A 50 -0.15 -6.05 -4.18
CA PRO A 50 1.29 -6.03 -4.47
C PRO A 50 1.62 -5.49 -5.86
N GLU A 51 0.71 -5.66 -6.84
CA GLU A 51 0.88 -5.14 -8.19
C GLU A 51 0.92 -3.61 -8.25
N VAL A 52 0.21 -2.92 -7.35
CA VAL A 52 0.27 -1.46 -7.24
C VAL A 52 1.64 -1.03 -6.74
N ALA A 53 2.18 -1.73 -5.75
CA ALA A 53 3.50 -1.41 -5.22
C ALA A 53 4.60 -1.66 -6.26
N VAL A 54 4.52 -2.75 -7.04
CA VAL A 54 5.46 -2.99 -8.15
C VAL A 54 5.42 -1.85 -9.17
N ALA A 55 4.23 -1.46 -9.61
CA ALA A 55 4.06 -0.38 -10.58
C ALA A 55 4.56 0.98 -10.05
N GLN A 56 4.31 1.29 -8.76
CA GLN A 56 4.66 2.58 -8.19
C GLN A 56 6.13 2.71 -7.77
N LEU A 57 6.76 1.62 -7.31
CA LEU A 57 8.11 1.66 -6.73
C LEU A 57 9.21 1.26 -7.71
N TYR A 58 8.91 0.43 -8.71
CA TYR A 58 9.93 -0.14 -9.60
C TYR A 58 9.79 0.25 -11.07
N GLU A 59 8.70 0.88 -11.49
CA GLU A 59 8.65 1.41 -12.86
C GLU A 59 9.36 2.77 -12.93
N ASP A 60 10.46 2.83 -13.69
CA ASP A 60 11.34 4.00 -13.86
C ASP A 60 10.62 5.27 -14.37
N TRP A 61 9.40 5.13 -14.89
CA TRP A 61 8.61 6.21 -15.48
C TRP A 61 7.90 7.14 -14.48
N ASN A 62 7.92 6.85 -13.17
CA ASN A 62 7.19 7.63 -12.17
C ASN A 62 7.94 7.87 -10.84
N PRO A 63 9.15 8.46 -10.86
CA PRO A 63 9.95 8.69 -9.65
C PRO A 63 9.30 9.65 -8.63
N LYS A 64 8.27 10.41 -9.04
CA LYS A 64 7.50 11.33 -8.19
C LYS A 64 6.08 10.82 -7.86
N GLY A 65 5.77 9.58 -8.23
CA GLY A 65 4.44 8.99 -8.03
C GLY A 65 4.11 8.62 -6.60
N HIS A 66 5.11 8.65 -5.72
CA HIS A 66 4.94 8.25 -4.33
C HIS A 66 5.86 9.07 -3.41
N ARG A 67 5.50 9.12 -2.13
CA ARG A 67 6.30 9.75 -1.07
C ARG A 67 6.36 8.81 0.13
N LEU A 68 7.57 8.42 0.54
CA LEU A 68 7.77 7.66 1.78
C LEU A 68 7.48 8.55 2.98
N VAL A 69 6.69 8.05 3.92
CA VAL A 69 6.29 8.74 5.15
C VAL A 69 6.32 7.79 6.36
N ASP A 70 6.23 8.36 7.56
CA ASP A 70 6.01 7.58 8.77
C ASP A 70 4.55 7.11 8.91
N ARG A 71 4.32 6.17 9.85
CA ARG A 71 2.99 5.62 10.11
C ARG A 71 1.99 6.69 10.53
N ALA A 72 2.38 7.61 11.40
CA ALA A 72 1.48 8.66 11.92
C ALA A 72 0.99 9.59 10.79
N THR A 73 1.87 9.91 9.84
CA THR A 73 1.53 10.73 8.66
C THR A 73 0.65 9.95 7.70
N ALA A 74 0.92 8.67 7.48
CA ALA A 74 0.08 7.81 6.67
C ALA A 74 -1.35 7.71 7.24
N GLU A 75 -1.49 7.53 8.55
CA GLU A 75 -2.78 7.45 9.24
C GLU A 75 -3.57 8.76 9.14
N ARG A 76 -2.93 9.90 9.44
CA ARG A 76 -3.55 11.23 9.26
C ARG A 76 -4.01 11.47 7.83
N THR A 77 -3.21 11.02 6.86
CA THR A 77 -3.53 11.19 5.43
C THR A 77 -4.67 10.28 5.01
N ALA A 78 -4.70 9.03 5.50
CA ALA A 78 -5.78 8.08 5.22
C ALA A 78 -7.13 8.62 5.67
N ALA A 79 -7.19 9.28 6.83
CA ALA A 79 -8.40 9.94 7.33
C ALA A 79 -8.96 11.02 6.37
N GLY A 80 -8.16 11.50 5.41
CA GLY A 80 -8.62 12.44 4.37
C GLY A 80 -9.44 11.81 3.24
N PHE A 81 -9.45 10.48 3.11
CA PHE A 81 -10.16 9.79 2.03
C PHE A 81 -10.87 8.48 2.45
N THR A 82 -10.79 8.08 3.72
CA THR A 82 -11.53 6.95 4.28
C THR A 82 -11.85 7.18 5.75
N ASP A 83 -13.02 6.71 6.19
CA ASP A 83 -13.42 6.65 7.60
C ASP A 83 -12.89 5.38 8.30
N VAL A 84 -12.32 4.44 7.54
CA VAL A 84 -11.74 3.20 8.09
C VAL A 84 -10.27 3.47 8.45
N PRO A 85 -9.88 3.32 9.73
CA PRO A 85 -8.51 3.57 10.17
C PRO A 85 -7.48 2.75 9.38
N LEU A 86 -6.25 3.27 9.31
CA LEU A 86 -5.12 2.50 8.79
C LEU A 86 -4.88 1.28 9.71
N PRO A 87 -4.84 0.04 9.20
CA PRO A 87 -4.73 -1.12 10.06
C PRO A 87 -3.40 -1.17 10.82
N THR A 88 -3.41 -1.84 11.96
CA THR A 88 -2.21 -2.17 12.74
C THR A 88 -1.24 -3.04 11.93
N GLU A 89 0.02 -3.13 12.33
CA GLU A 89 0.98 -3.99 11.60
C GLU A 89 0.58 -5.46 11.68
N GLU A 90 -0.07 -5.88 12.76
CA GLU A 90 -0.67 -7.20 12.91
C GLU A 90 -1.79 -7.44 11.90
N GLU A 91 -2.74 -6.50 11.76
CA GLU A 91 -3.83 -6.60 10.78
C GLU A 91 -3.32 -6.53 9.33
N LEU A 92 -2.36 -5.64 9.05
CA LEU A 92 -1.69 -5.58 7.75
C LEU A 92 -1.00 -6.91 7.42
N THR A 93 -0.33 -7.51 8.40
CA THR A 93 0.28 -8.84 8.27
C THR A 93 -0.78 -9.89 7.95
N GLU A 94 -1.93 -9.84 8.60
CA GLU A 94 -3.03 -10.80 8.37
C GLU A 94 -3.68 -10.62 7.00
N ILE A 95 -3.87 -9.38 6.54
CA ILE A 95 -4.34 -9.08 5.17
C ILE A 95 -3.38 -9.70 4.14
N CYS A 96 -2.07 -9.55 4.34
CA CYS A 96 -1.07 -10.13 3.45
C CYS A 96 -1.08 -11.66 3.44
N ARG A 97 -1.35 -12.31 4.58
CA ARG A 97 -1.38 -13.77 4.71
C ARG A 97 -2.63 -14.41 4.13
N THR A 98 -3.78 -13.79 4.39
CA THR A 98 -5.10 -14.31 3.97
C THR A 98 -5.40 -14.02 2.51
N ALA A 99 -4.65 -13.09 1.90
CA ALA A 99 -4.77 -12.82 0.49
C ALA A 99 -4.58 -14.10 -0.34
N PRO A 100 -5.48 -14.39 -1.29
CA PRO A 100 -5.31 -15.53 -2.17
C PRO A 100 -4.00 -15.33 -2.93
N ARG A 101 -3.01 -16.18 -2.64
CA ARG A 101 -1.81 -16.30 -3.47
C ARG A 101 -2.31 -16.53 -4.88
N ARG A 102 -2.20 -15.52 -5.76
CA ARG A 102 -2.58 -15.68 -7.17
C ARG A 102 -1.79 -16.87 -7.70
N ARG A 103 -2.47 -18.03 -7.79
CA ARG A 103 -1.97 -19.18 -8.54
C ARG A 103 -1.89 -18.67 -9.97
N ASN A 104 -0.68 -18.51 -10.49
CA ASN A 104 -0.47 -18.36 -11.92
C ASN A 104 -1.07 -19.61 -12.60
N ARG A 105 -2.34 -19.54 -13.00
CA ARG A 105 -2.81 -20.39 -14.09
C ARG A 105 -2.22 -19.78 -15.36
N ARG A 106 -1.01 -20.22 -15.70
CA ARG A 106 -0.62 -20.29 -17.11
C ARG A 106 -1.50 -21.38 -17.72
N THR A 107 -2.45 -20.99 -18.56
CA THR A 107 -3.07 -21.84 -19.58
C THR A 107 -2.61 -21.33 -20.91
#